data_AF-A0A3N0Z8P5-F1
#
_entry.id   AF-A0A3N0Z8P5-F1
#
_cell.length_a   1.000
_cell.length_b   1.000
_cell.length_c   1.000
_cell.angle_alpha   90.00
_cell.angle_beta   90.00
_cell.angle_gamma   90.00
#
_symmetry.space_group_name_H-M   'P 1'
#
loop_
_entity.id
_entity.type
_entity.pdbx_description
1 polymer ?
#
loop_
_entity_poly.entity_id
_entity_poly.type
_entity_poly.pdbx_seq_one_letter_code
_entity_poly.pdbx_strand_id
1 'polypeptide(L)'
;MEEKGYTKLSPLEEAIATHLCSATALSCKTKAVHPSKPCRATSAVTASVCQHNDRSSREVDGDSCGSSTSGSPEMDRNPSPPPEEDETEAGEEADAIGETVYSKHWLFSTLTRLIEMVTDQGNGPSDFSMELMDDLEEDLCKVWDMAMNKDVAVFLQEFKAPDILLGVIAKSRSPRLTEICVGILGNMACFHDTCVSLSQNSDLGAVLLLLLGDNDPPTLLETCRLLLTCMSQPDVAPLWLERIRQQPAVCGSLCFIMSSSTNVDLLVKVGELVDKLFDEDEEIMKSWVSTLPSESDPNKDTQQDIASALLEAATQLRSESPEALEVYLHSLQLLTTVEEGMQALVSDGACGRELWTFVRKIVCEDFCQADDPPLILQEQKALLAPALALLSALHSSLQMDISAELIGSLIRILQFNAEYCQSRTAGSSESGESQKEEEKQVEDVQLKALVETTAEFLSVVIMELTKVQHLVGLLSEVEPKLADIIKKDFPISSNVSS
;
A
#
# COMPACT_ATOMS: atom_id res chain seq x y z
N MET A 1 -33.81 25.64 -8.02
CA MET A 1 -33.10 25.18 -6.81
C MET A 1 -33.23 23.68 -6.82
N GLU A 2 -32.31 23.00 -7.49
CA GLU A 2 -32.16 21.56 -7.44
C GLU A 2 -30.73 21.31 -6.94
N GLU A 3 -30.65 20.56 -5.83
CA GLU A 3 -29.40 20.23 -5.16
C GLU A 3 -28.55 19.30 -6.05
N LYS A 4 -27.31 19.70 -6.30
CA LYS A 4 -26.27 18.82 -6.86
C LYS A 4 -25.95 17.75 -5.81
N GLY A 5 -26.45 16.54 -6.02
CA GLY A 5 -26.11 15.38 -5.22
C GLY A 5 -24.70 14.89 -5.52
N TYR A 6 -23.74 15.23 -4.67
CA TYR A 6 -22.52 14.43 -4.54
C TYR A 6 -22.91 13.12 -3.85
N THR A 7 -22.95 12.02 -4.60
CA THR A 7 -23.02 10.69 -4.00
C THR A 7 -21.72 10.45 -3.24
N LYS A 8 -21.81 10.47 -1.91
CA LYS A 8 -20.73 10.11 -1.00
C LYS A 8 -20.27 8.69 -1.34
N LEU A 9 -18.97 8.49 -1.54
CA LEU A 9 -18.36 7.16 -1.68
C LEU A 9 -18.81 6.28 -0.51
N SER A 10 -19.08 5.01 -0.77
CA SER A 10 -19.37 4.08 0.32
C SER A 10 -18.12 3.94 1.21
N PRO A 11 -18.28 3.66 2.52
CA PRO A 11 -17.14 3.47 3.42
C PRO A 11 -16.13 2.41 2.94
N LEU A 12 -16.59 1.44 2.15
CA LEU A 12 -15.75 0.43 1.52
C LEU A 12 -14.91 1.01 0.39
N GLU A 13 -15.49 1.80 -0.51
CA GLU A 13 -14.77 2.49 -1.59
C GLU A 13 -13.79 3.54 -1.04
N GLU A 14 -14.14 4.21 0.07
CA GLU A 14 -13.25 5.15 0.77
C GLU A 14 -12.07 4.42 1.44
N ALA A 15 -12.30 3.25 2.05
CA ALA A 15 -11.25 2.41 2.61
C ALA A 15 -10.30 1.86 1.53
N ILE A 16 -10.85 1.39 0.41
CA ILE A 16 -10.07 0.92 -0.75
C ILE A 16 -9.22 2.06 -1.32
N ALA A 17 -9.80 3.25 -1.51
CA ALA A 17 -9.07 4.42 -2.00
C ALA A 17 -7.95 4.85 -1.03
N THR A 18 -8.18 4.76 0.28
CA THR A 18 -7.19 5.11 1.32
C THR A 18 -6.04 4.10 1.36
N HIS A 19 -6.30 2.81 1.14
CA HIS A 19 -5.26 1.78 1.06
C HIS A 19 -4.49 1.77 -0.28
N LEU A 20 -5.09 2.28 -1.36
CA LEU A 20 -4.47 2.35 -2.69
C LEU A 20 -3.68 3.64 -2.95
N CYS A 21 -3.91 4.72 -2.19
CA CYS A 21 -3.13 5.94 -2.31
C CYS A 21 -1.79 5.83 -1.56
N SER A 22 -0.67 5.89 -2.30
CA SER A 22 0.65 6.15 -1.73
C SER A 22 0.59 7.35 -0.76
N ALA A 23 1.14 7.20 0.44
CA ALA A 23 1.14 8.18 1.54
C ALA A 23 1.75 9.56 1.19
N THR A 24 2.25 9.74 -0.03
CA THR A 24 2.78 11.01 -0.55
C THR A 24 1.72 12.10 -0.79
N ALA A 25 0.41 11.77 -0.77
CA ALA A 25 -0.65 12.74 -1.11
C ALA A 25 -1.26 13.53 0.06
N LEU A 26 -1.00 13.19 1.34
CA LEU A 26 -1.71 13.78 2.49
C LEU A 26 -0.85 14.51 3.53
N SER A 27 0.46 14.70 3.33
CA SER A 27 1.28 15.54 4.23
C SER A 27 2.24 16.46 3.48
N CYS A 28 1.72 17.56 2.96
CA CYS A 28 2.55 18.59 2.34
C CYS A 28 2.94 19.66 3.38
N LYS A 29 4.01 19.41 4.16
CA LYS A 29 4.86 20.45 4.78
C LYS A 29 6.33 20.05 4.84
N THR A 30 7.08 20.57 3.86
CA THR A 30 8.50 21.00 3.92
C THR A 30 9.58 20.00 4.38
N LYS A 31 10.21 19.30 3.43
CA LYS A 31 11.63 19.50 3.03
C LYS A 31 11.99 18.58 1.86
N ALA A 32 12.59 19.17 0.82
CA ALA A 32 12.98 18.51 -0.40
C ALA A 32 14.23 17.64 -0.23
N VAL A 33 14.12 16.37 -0.60
CA VAL A 33 15.21 15.53 -1.11
C VAL A 33 14.61 14.68 -2.25
N HIS A 34 15.23 14.76 -3.42
CA HIS A 34 14.79 14.10 -4.66
C HIS A 34 15.13 12.60 -4.67
N PRO A 35 14.25 11.78 -5.27
CA PRO A 35 14.66 10.67 -6.12
C PRO A 35 14.31 10.92 -7.60
N SER A 36 15.11 10.29 -8.47
CA SER A 36 14.95 9.97 -9.90
C SER A 36 14.08 10.85 -10.83
N LYS A 37 14.75 11.39 -11.84
CA LYS A 37 14.30 12.23 -12.97
C LYS A 37 12.85 12.01 -13.47
N PRO A 38 12.01 13.07 -13.47
CA PRO A 38 10.82 13.13 -14.31
C PRO A 38 11.19 13.39 -15.79
N CYS A 39 10.46 12.79 -16.71
CA CYS A 39 10.58 13.05 -18.15
C CYS A 39 10.32 14.55 -18.46
N ARG A 40 11.25 15.13 -19.23
CA ARG A 40 11.17 16.51 -19.75
C ARG A 40 10.08 16.60 -20.81
N ALA A 41 8.84 16.95 -20.45
CA ALA A 41 7.89 17.68 -21.31
C ALA A 41 6.57 18.09 -20.61
N THR A 42 6.54 18.38 -19.32
CA THR A 42 5.30 18.91 -18.69
C THR A 42 5.63 19.93 -17.60
N SER A 43 6.04 21.12 -18.04
CA SER A 43 6.02 22.31 -17.18
C SER A 43 5.62 23.52 -18.03
N ALA A 44 4.45 23.44 -18.68
CA ALA A 44 3.87 24.57 -19.40
C ALA A 44 2.36 24.46 -19.68
N VAL A 45 1.53 23.75 -18.90
CA VAL A 45 0.05 23.87 -19.05
C VAL A 45 -0.65 23.65 -17.70
N THR A 46 -0.36 24.46 -16.69
CA THR A 46 -1.22 24.67 -15.50
C THR A 46 -0.80 25.94 -14.75
N ALA A 47 -0.66 27.05 -15.49
CA ALA A 47 -0.46 28.38 -14.91
C ALA A 47 -1.10 29.45 -15.79
N SER A 48 -2.42 29.39 -15.98
CA SER A 48 -3.19 30.51 -16.55
C SER A 48 -4.66 30.52 -16.15
N VAL A 49 -4.96 30.32 -14.86
CA VAL A 49 -6.18 30.86 -14.26
C VAL A 49 -5.77 31.31 -12.85
N CYS A 50 -6.26 32.49 -12.44
CA CYS A 50 -5.91 33.22 -11.21
C CYS A 50 -4.67 34.13 -11.28
N GLN A 51 -4.81 35.26 -11.97
CA GLN A 51 -4.40 36.57 -11.44
C GLN A 51 -4.90 37.67 -12.38
N HIS A 52 -5.97 38.37 -12.00
CA HIS A 52 -6.10 39.82 -12.16
C HIS A 52 -7.33 40.30 -11.38
N ASN A 53 -7.09 40.77 -10.16
CA ASN A 53 -7.98 41.72 -9.53
C ASN A 53 -7.16 42.58 -8.57
N ASP A 54 -6.79 43.79 -9.01
CA ASP A 54 -6.69 44.91 -8.09
C ASP A 54 -6.96 46.25 -8.80
N ARG A 55 -8.07 46.87 -8.37
CA ARG A 55 -8.40 48.30 -8.30
C ARG A 55 -7.92 49.26 -9.40
N SER A 56 -8.89 49.94 -10.01
CA SER A 56 -9.07 51.38 -9.74
C SER A 56 -10.48 51.88 -10.08
N SER A 57 -11.09 52.53 -9.11
CA SER A 57 -12.36 53.25 -9.21
C SER A 57 -12.20 54.54 -10.00
N ARG A 58 -13.20 54.90 -10.82
CA ARG A 58 -13.75 56.27 -10.96
C ARG A 58 -14.92 56.28 -11.95
N GLU A 59 -16.10 56.48 -11.40
CA GLU A 59 -17.29 56.95 -12.11
C GLU A 59 -17.13 58.44 -12.41
N VAL A 60 -17.52 58.88 -13.62
CA VAL A 60 -18.13 60.20 -13.86
C VAL A 60 -19.13 60.06 -15.02
N ASP A 61 -20.39 60.33 -14.65
CA ASP A 61 -21.58 60.77 -15.37
C ASP A 61 -21.63 60.84 -16.90
N GLY A 62 -22.74 60.33 -17.44
CA GLY A 62 -23.17 60.53 -18.81
C GLY A 62 -23.89 61.86 -19.04
N ASP A 63 -24.00 62.23 -20.32
CA ASP A 63 -25.13 63.03 -20.80
C ASP A 63 -25.35 62.91 -22.32
N SER A 64 -26.63 62.87 -22.68
CA SER A 64 -27.35 63.43 -23.84
C SER A 64 -26.99 63.18 -25.32
N CYS A 65 -28.02 62.62 -25.99
CA CYS A 65 -28.58 62.84 -27.34
C CYS A 65 -27.94 63.81 -28.35
N GLY A 66 -27.98 63.43 -29.65
CA GLY A 66 -28.15 64.41 -30.74
C GLY A 66 -27.73 64.02 -32.17
N SER A 67 -28.67 63.44 -32.94
CA SER A 67 -29.01 63.73 -34.36
C SER A 67 -28.01 63.59 -35.54
N SER A 68 -28.53 62.95 -36.60
CA SER A 68 -28.61 63.38 -38.03
C SER A 68 -27.68 62.76 -39.11
N THR A 69 -28.34 61.97 -39.98
CA THR A 69 -28.28 61.91 -41.47
C THR A 69 -26.95 61.97 -42.23
N SER A 70 -26.67 60.93 -43.02
CA SER A 70 -26.74 60.94 -44.51
C SER A 70 -26.04 59.70 -45.10
N GLY A 71 -26.59 59.16 -46.19
CA GLY A 71 -26.36 57.77 -46.62
C GLY A 71 -25.20 57.52 -47.58
N SER A 72 -24.98 56.23 -47.88
CA SER A 72 -24.43 55.62 -49.11
C SER A 72 -24.26 54.10 -48.89
N PRO A 73 -24.01 53.30 -49.94
CA PRO A 73 -24.99 52.60 -50.78
C PRO A 73 -25.22 51.13 -50.33
N GLU A 74 -26.29 50.52 -50.84
CA GLU A 74 -26.50 49.07 -50.77
C GLU A 74 -25.33 48.34 -51.43
N MET A 75 -24.56 47.61 -50.63
CA MET A 75 -23.67 46.56 -51.11
C MET A 75 -24.41 45.24 -51.02
N ASP A 76 -24.43 44.50 -52.13
CA ASP A 76 -24.91 43.12 -52.23
C ASP A 76 -24.43 42.33 -51.00
N ARG A 77 -25.38 42.01 -50.11
CA ARG A 77 -25.11 41.16 -48.97
C ARG A 77 -24.89 39.76 -49.50
N ASN A 78 -23.71 39.22 -49.23
CA ASN A 78 -23.50 37.77 -49.23
C ASN A 78 -24.63 37.13 -48.40
N PRO A 79 -25.33 36.09 -48.87
CA PRO A 79 -26.36 35.44 -48.06
C PRO A 79 -25.77 35.08 -46.69
N SER A 80 -26.55 35.30 -45.64
CA SER A 80 -26.16 34.90 -44.29
C SER A 80 -25.76 33.42 -44.29
N PRO A 81 -24.71 33.04 -43.55
CA PRO A 81 -24.43 31.63 -43.31
C PRO A 81 -25.71 30.96 -42.78
N PRO A 82 -25.94 29.67 -43.10
CA PRO A 82 -27.08 28.96 -42.54
C PRO A 82 -27.08 29.12 -41.02
N PRO A 83 -28.27 29.14 -40.37
CA PRO A 83 -28.32 29.19 -38.92
C PRO A 83 -27.39 28.09 -38.40
N GLU A 84 -26.52 28.43 -37.44
CA GLU A 84 -25.83 27.43 -36.64
C GLU A 84 -26.95 26.62 -35.99
N GLU A 85 -27.31 25.50 -36.61
CA GLU A 85 -27.93 24.40 -35.90
C GLU A 85 -26.95 24.09 -34.77
N ASP A 86 -27.46 23.85 -33.56
CA ASP A 86 -26.72 23.56 -32.32
C ASP A 86 -25.89 22.25 -32.44
N GLU A 87 -25.10 22.07 -33.50
CA GLU A 87 -24.28 20.90 -33.81
C GLU A 87 -23.02 20.84 -32.95
N THR A 88 -22.57 21.97 -32.39
CA THR A 88 -21.41 22.00 -31.48
C THR A 88 -21.72 21.44 -30.10
N GLU A 89 -22.93 21.66 -29.55
CA GLU A 89 -23.30 21.06 -28.26
C GLU A 89 -23.74 19.59 -28.43
N ALA A 90 -24.50 19.28 -29.49
CA ALA A 90 -24.96 17.91 -29.74
C ALA A 90 -23.86 16.94 -30.19
N GLY A 91 -22.83 17.42 -30.90
CA GLY A 91 -21.69 16.60 -31.34
C GLY A 91 -20.68 16.29 -30.22
N GLU A 92 -20.44 17.25 -29.33
CA GLU A 92 -19.53 17.09 -28.18
C GLU A 92 -20.14 16.19 -27.09
N GLU A 93 -21.46 16.31 -26.82
CA GLU A 93 -22.17 15.37 -25.93
C GLU A 93 -22.20 13.92 -26.47
N ALA A 94 -22.18 13.74 -27.80
CA ALA A 94 -22.21 12.40 -28.39
C ALA A 94 -20.89 11.63 -28.21
N ASP A 95 -19.74 12.32 -28.31
CA ASP A 95 -18.41 11.72 -28.22
C ASP A 95 -17.87 11.64 -26.78
N ALA A 96 -18.48 12.34 -25.83
CA ALA A 96 -18.11 12.27 -24.42
C ALA A 96 -18.35 10.87 -23.79
N ILE A 97 -17.40 10.36 -23.01
CA ILE A 97 -17.56 9.14 -22.21
C ILE A 97 -18.28 9.49 -20.90
N GLY A 98 -19.54 9.05 -20.77
CA GLY A 98 -20.35 9.37 -19.59
C GLY A 98 -20.46 10.88 -19.39
N GLU A 99 -20.22 11.35 -18.17
CA GLU A 99 -20.25 12.78 -17.82
C GLU A 99 -18.86 13.44 -17.93
N THR A 100 -17.91 12.77 -18.57
CA THR A 100 -16.52 13.23 -18.68
C THR A 100 -16.27 14.02 -19.96
N VAL A 101 -15.20 14.81 -19.97
CA VAL A 101 -14.71 15.50 -21.17
C VAL A 101 -13.91 14.59 -22.11
N TYR A 102 -13.81 13.29 -21.81
CA TYR A 102 -12.98 12.36 -22.56
C TYR A 102 -13.70 11.85 -23.81
N SER A 103 -12.97 11.80 -24.93
CA SER A 103 -13.49 11.37 -26.24
C SER A 103 -13.50 9.84 -26.39
N LYS A 104 -14.68 9.28 -26.72
CA LYS A 104 -14.88 7.87 -27.11
C LYS A 104 -14.07 7.53 -28.35
N HIS A 105 -14.15 8.38 -29.39
CA HIS A 105 -13.48 8.18 -30.67
C HIS A 105 -11.95 8.16 -30.53
N TRP A 106 -11.40 9.09 -29.74
CA TRP A 106 -9.95 9.13 -29.48
C TRP A 106 -9.49 7.85 -28.78
N LEU A 107 -10.20 7.44 -27.72
CA LEU A 107 -9.86 6.23 -26.96
C LEU A 107 -9.91 4.97 -27.85
N PHE A 108 -10.96 4.84 -28.67
CA PHE A 108 -11.10 3.73 -29.61
C PHE A 108 -9.98 3.71 -30.66
N SER A 109 -9.62 4.88 -31.18
CA SER A 109 -8.52 5.00 -32.15
C SER A 109 -7.17 4.57 -31.55
N THR A 110 -6.92 4.93 -30.29
CA THR A 110 -5.71 4.52 -29.56
C THR A 110 -5.67 3.00 -29.34
N LEU A 111 -6.76 2.38 -28.90
CA LEU A 111 -6.83 0.92 -28.74
C LEU A 111 -6.71 0.17 -30.09
N THR A 112 -7.22 0.74 -31.17
CA THR A 112 -7.08 0.16 -32.51
C THR A 112 -5.63 0.18 -32.98
N ARG A 113 -4.93 1.31 -32.80
CA ARG A 113 -3.48 1.41 -33.08
C ARG A 113 -2.66 0.40 -32.27
N LEU A 114 -3.05 0.17 -31.01
CA LEU A 114 -2.42 -0.84 -30.15
C LEU A 114 -2.56 -2.26 -30.74
N ILE A 115 -3.76 -2.62 -31.21
CA ILE A 115 -4.00 -3.93 -31.86
C ILE A 115 -3.17 -4.08 -33.14
N GLU A 116 -3.12 -3.06 -33.97
CA GLU A 116 -2.33 -3.06 -35.22
C GLU A 116 -0.84 -3.29 -34.92
N MET A 117 -0.29 -2.55 -33.96
CA MET A 117 1.10 -2.70 -33.53
C MET A 117 1.42 -4.13 -33.07
N VAL A 118 0.58 -4.74 -32.23
CA VAL A 118 0.83 -6.10 -31.71
C VAL A 118 0.64 -7.17 -32.79
N THR A 119 -0.22 -6.91 -33.78
CA THR A 119 -0.42 -7.82 -34.92
C THR A 119 0.80 -7.83 -35.84
N ASP A 120 1.39 -6.66 -36.10
CA ASP A 120 2.59 -6.52 -36.94
C ASP A 120 3.86 -7.08 -36.26
N GLN A 121 3.91 -7.04 -34.93
CA GLN A 121 4.99 -7.66 -34.12
C GLN A 121 5.14 -9.17 -34.33
N GLY A 122 4.11 -9.87 -34.82
CA GLY A 122 4.15 -11.32 -35.07
C GLY A 122 4.89 -11.74 -36.35
N ASN A 123 5.19 -10.80 -37.28
CA ASN A 123 5.61 -11.13 -38.65
C ASN A 123 7.05 -10.69 -39.04
N GLY A 124 7.83 -10.10 -38.13
CA GLY A 124 9.19 -9.56 -38.41
C GLY A 124 10.36 -10.40 -37.86
N PRO A 125 11.58 -10.30 -38.45
CA PRO A 125 12.77 -10.97 -37.93
C PRO A 125 13.17 -10.44 -36.54
N SER A 126 13.46 -11.38 -35.66
CA SER A 126 13.47 -11.28 -34.20
C SER A 126 14.71 -10.63 -33.56
N ASP A 127 15.33 -9.61 -34.18
CA ASP A 127 16.67 -9.14 -33.77
C ASP A 127 16.81 -7.62 -33.55
N PHE A 128 15.70 -6.87 -33.55
CA PHE A 128 15.71 -5.48 -33.10
C PHE A 128 15.00 -5.38 -31.75
N SER A 129 15.72 -4.85 -30.75
CA SER A 129 15.12 -4.35 -29.50
C SER A 129 14.00 -3.39 -29.89
N MET A 130 12.77 -3.82 -29.67
CA MET A 130 11.59 -3.14 -30.18
C MET A 130 11.11 -2.16 -29.11
N GLU A 131 11.47 -0.91 -29.28
CA GLU A 131 11.01 0.19 -28.42
C GLU A 131 9.53 0.49 -28.75
N LEU A 132 8.72 0.72 -27.72
CA LEU A 132 7.38 1.24 -27.86
C LEU A 132 7.48 2.61 -28.55
N MET A 133 6.67 2.88 -29.57
CA MET A 133 6.72 4.19 -30.23
C MET A 133 6.30 5.28 -29.24
N ASP A 134 7.12 6.33 -29.09
CA ASP A 134 6.92 7.41 -28.10
C ASP A 134 5.51 8.02 -28.14
N ASP A 135 4.93 8.16 -29.33
CA ASP A 135 3.58 8.72 -29.52
C ASP A 135 2.48 7.79 -29.00
N LEU A 136 2.62 6.48 -29.23
CA LEU A 136 1.68 5.49 -28.71
C LEU A 136 1.86 5.30 -27.20
N GLU A 137 3.09 5.36 -26.67
CA GLU A 137 3.33 5.34 -25.24
C GLU A 137 2.62 6.50 -24.53
N GLU A 138 2.79 7.74 -25.03
CA GLU A 138 2.15 8.92 -24.46
C GLU A 138 0.62 8.79 -24.46
N ASP A 139 0.05 8.30 -25.56
CA ASP A 139 -1.39 8.08 -25.66
C ASP A 139 -1.87 6.98 -24.70
N LEU A 140 -1.15 5.87 -24.56
CA LEU A 140 -1.51 4.81 -23.62
C LEU A 140 -1.34 5.25 -22.15
N CYS A 141 -0.37 6.10 -21.82
CA CYS A 141 -0.26 6.70 -20.50
C CYS A 141 -1.48 7.57 -20.17
N LYS A 142 -1.99 8.34 -21.15
CA LYS A 142 -3.26 9.07 -20.97
C LYS A 142 -4.42 8.12 -20.74
N VAL A 143 -4.49 6.99 -21.45
CA VAL A 143 -5.52 5.96 -21.21
C VAL A 143 -5.41 5.41 -19.78
N TRP A 144 -4.20 5.15 -19.30
CA TRP A 144 -3.96 4.72 -17.93
C TRP A 144 -4.49 5.75 -16.91
N ASP A 145 -4.13 7.03 -17.06
CA ASP A 145 -4.64 8.10 -16.20
C ASP A 145 -6.17 8.19 -16.23
N MET A 146 -6.75 8.11 -17.44
CA MET A 146 -8.21 8.17 -17.64
C MET A 146 -8.95 6.98 -17.03
N ALA A 147 -8.35 5.78 -17.00
CA ALA A 147 -8.96 4.57 -16.46
C ALA A 147 -9.25 4.65 -14.95
N MET A 148 -8.72 5.65 -14.24
CA MET A 148 -9.07 5.94 -12.85
C MET A 148 -10.44 6.62 -12.70
N ASN A 149 -11.09 7.00 -13.82
CA ASN A 149 -12.46 7.50 -13.82
C ASN A 149 -13.46 6.34 -14.03
N LYS A 150 -14.54 6.33 -13.24
CA LYS A 150 -15.55 5.26 -13.28
C LYS A 150 -16.21 5.10 -14.65
N ASP A 151 -16.62 6.21 -15.28
CA ASP A 151 -17.31 6.17 -16.57
C ASP A 151 -16.37 5.65 -17.67
N VAL A 152 -15.08 6.02 -17.60
CA VAL A 152 -14.05 5.51 -18.51
C VAL A 152 -13.79 4.02 -18.28
N ALA A 153 -13.66 3.57 -17.04
CA ALA A 153 -13.45 2.15 -16.74
C ALA A 153 -14.63 1.28 -17.21
N VAL A 154 -15.86 1.73 -17.00
CA VAL A 154 -17.07 1.06 -17.52
C VAL A 154 -17.06 1.04 -19.05
N PHE A 155 -16.73 2.15 -19.69
CA PHE A 155 -16.60 2.20 -21.14
C PHE A 155 -15.51 1.24 -21.66
N LEU A 156 -14.31 1.24 -21.08
CA LEU A 156 -13.24 0.30 -21.43
C LEU A 156 -13.71 -1.16 -21.30
N GLN A 157 -14.47 -1.47 -20.25
CA GLN A 157 -15.06 -2.79 -20.03
C GLN A 157 -16.07 -3.18 -21.14
N GLU A 158 -16.98 -2.27 -21.49
CA GLU A 158 -17.96 -2.47 -22.57
C GLU A 158 -17.30 -2.75 -23.91
N PHE A 159 -16.17 -2.09 -24.18
CA PHE A 159 -15.39 -2.23 -25.42
C PHE A 159 -14.42 -3.40 -25.43
N LYS A 160 -14.48 -4.31 -24.44
CA LYS A 160 -13.58 -5.47 -24.34
C LYS A 160 -12.09 -5.08 -24.29
N ALA A 161 -11.78 -3.89 -23.75
CA ALA A 161 -10.40 -3.49 -23.52
C ALA A 161 -9.60 -4.51 -22.70
N PRO A 162 -10.16 -5.19 -21.67
CA PRO A 162 -9.41 -6.22 -20.94
C PRO A 162 -8.92 -7.38 -21.81
N ASP A 163 -9.72 -7.82 -22.78
CA ASP A 163 -9.35 -8.90 -23.69
C ASP A 163 -8.26 -8.45 -24.67
N ILE A 164 -8.32 -7.19 -25.11
CA ILE A 164 -7.28 -6.55 -25.94
C ILE A 164 -5.96 -6.48 -25.16
N LEU A 165 -6.00 -5.91 -23.95
CA LEU A 165 -4.83 -5.74 -23.07
C LEU A 165 -4.21 -7.09 -22.70
N LEU A 166 -5.02 -8.11 -22.40
CA LEU A 166 -4.55 -9.48 -22.21
C LEU A 166 -3.78 -10.00 -23.43
N GLY A 167 -4.34 -9.80 -24.63
CA GLY A 167 -3.69 -10.17 -25.88
C GLY A 167 -2.36 -9.45 -26.11
N VAL A 168 -2.24 -8.19 -25.65
CA VAL A 168 -1.00 -7.42 -25.68
C VAL A 168 0.01 -7.96 -24.67
N ILE A 169 -0.39 -8.11 -23.40
CA ILE A 169 0.46 -8.62 -22.31
C ILE A 169 1.07 -9.98 -22.69
N ALA A 170 0.26 -10.89 -23.24
CA ALA A 170 0.71 -12.23 -23.62
C ALA A 170 1.71 -12.27 -24.79
N LYS A 171 1.86 -11.18 -25.56
CA LYS A 171 2.70 -11.11 -26.77
C LYS A 171 3.80 -10.05 -26.71
N SER A 172 3.65 -9.06 -25.84
CA SER A 172 4.54 -7.91 -25.75
C SER A 172 5.95 -8.35 -25.41
N ARG A 173 6.94 -7.72 -26.06
CA ARG A 173 8.36 -7.80 -25.70
C ARG A 173 8.87 -6.52 -25.05
N SER A 174 7.99 -5.52 -24.89
CA SER A 174 8.29 -4.25 -24.26
C SER A 174 7.77 -4.29 -22.82
N PRO A 175 8.66 -4.28 -21.81
CA PRO A 175 8.25 -4.25 -20.41
C PRO A 175 7.38 -3.02 -20.10
N ARG A 176 7.74 -1.86 -20.65
CA ARG A 176 6.95 -0.62 -20.51
C ARG A 176 5.52 -0.75 -21.02
N LEU A 177 5.33 -1.42 -22.17
CA LEU A 177 3.98 -1.66 -22.69
C LEU A 177 3.19 -2.61 -21.79
N THR A 178 3.83 -3.66 -21.29
CA THR A 178 3.22 -4.62 -20.37
C THR A 178 2.81 -3.92 -19.07
N GLU A 179 3.71 -3.14 -18.48
CA GLU A 179 3.46 -2.29 -17.32
C GLU A 179 2.22 -1.41 -17.52
N ILE A 180 2.17 -0.64 -18.62
CA ILE A 180 1.03 0.25 -18.91
C ILE A 180 -0.28 -0.54 -19.04
N CYS A 181 -0.26 -1.70 -19.72
CA CYS A 181 -1.46 -2.53 -19.87
C CYS A 181 -1.95 -3.07 -18.52
N VAL A 182 -1.05 -3.56 -17.67
CA VAL A 182 -1.38 -4.03 -16.32
C VAL A 182 -1.86 -2.87 -15.45
N GLY A 183 -1.26 -1.70 -15.57
CA GLY A 183 -1.65 -0.49 -14.86
C GLY A 183 -3.05 -0.01 -15.21
N ILE A 184 -3.42 -0.02 -16.50
CA ILE A 184 -4.80 0.25 -16.96
C ILE A 184 -5.78 -0.72 -16.30
N LEU A 185 -5.49 -2.03 -16.34
CA LEU A 185 -6.31 -3.05 -15.69
C LEU A 185 -6.40 -2.85 -14.17
N GLY A 186 -5.29 -2.46 -13.53
CA GLY A 186 -5.22 -2.10 -12.11
C GLY A 186 -6.15 -0.95 -11.76
N ASN A 187 -6.19 0.11 -12.56
CA ASN A 187 -7.09 1.24 -12.34
C ASN A 187 -8.55 0.85 -12.57
N MET A 188 -8.82 0.05 -13.60
CA MET A 188 -10.15 -0.51 -13.86
C MET A 188 -10.66 -1.36 -12.69
N ALA A 189 -9.79 -2.16 -12.07
CA ALA A 189 -10.13 -3.04 -10.94
C ALA A 189 -10.46 -2.29 -9.63
N CYS A 190 -10.19 -0.98 -9.54
CA CYS A 190 -10.63 -0.16 -8.41
C CYS A 190 -12.17 -0.06 -8.33
N PHE A 191 -12.88 -0.34 -9.42
CA PHE A 191 -14.35 -0.35 -9.46
C PHE A 191 -14.88 -1.79 -9.34
N HIS A 192 -15.81 -1.99 -8.41
CA HIS A 192 -16.32 -3.32 -8.02
C HIS A 192 -16.78 -4.18 -9.21
N ASP A 193 -17.71 -3.70 -10.04
CA ASP A 193 -18.25 -4.48 -11.17
C ASP A 193 -17.16 -4.86 -12.19
N THR A 194 -16.24 -3.94 -12.44
CA THR A 194 -15.10 -4.17 -13.33
C THR A 194 -14.14 -5.19 -12.73
N CYS A 195 -13.82 -5.08 -11.44
CA CYS A 195 -12.99 -6.03 -10.70
C CYS A 195 -13.55 -7.45 -10.75
N VAL A 196 -14.86 -7.60 -10.50
CA VAL A 196 -15.57 -8.88 -10.63
C VAL A 196 -15.43 -9.41 -12.06
N SER A 197 -15.70 -8.58 -13.08
CA SER A 197 -15.62 -9.02 -14.47
C SER A 197 -14.21 -9.41 -14.91
N LEU A 198 -13.18 -8.64 -14.52
CA LEU A 198 -11.78 -8.95 -14.78
C LEU A 198 -11.40 -10.28 -14.13
N SER A 199 -11.80 -10.46 -12.88
CA SER A 199 -11.48 -11.65 -12.11
C SER A 199 -12.18 -12.90 -12.63
N GLN A 200 -13.31 -12.81 -13.33
CA GLN A 200 -13.95 -13.96 -13.98
C GLN A 200 -13.20 -14.44 -15.24
N ASN A 201 -12.31 -13.64 -15.81
CA ASN A 201 -11.50 -14.05 -16.96
C ASN A 201 -10.34 -14.96 -16.48
N SER A 202 -10.46 -16.26 -16.73
CA SER A 202 -9.47 -17.27 -16.31
C SER A 202 -8.11 -17.09 -16.96
N ASP A 203 -8.09 -16.68 -18.23
CA ASP A 203 -6.85 -16.52 -19.00
C ASP A 203 -6.09 -15.29 -18.49
N LEU A 204 -6.81 -14.20 -18.20
CA LEU A 204 -6.24 -13.03 -17.54
C LEU A 204 -5.66 -13.40 -16.18
N GLY A 205 -6.42 -14.14 -15.36
CA GLY A 205 -5.94 -14.61 -14.07
C GLY A 205 -4.65 -15.43 -14.17
N ALA A 206 -4.57 -16.36 -15.12
CA ALA A 206 -3.38 -17.17 -15.34
C ALA A 206 -2.17 -16.33 -15.80
N VAL A 207 -2.38 -15.40 -16.74
CA VAL A 207 -1.31 -14.52 -17.24
C VAL A 207 -0.79 -13.60 -16.14
N LEU A 208 -1.66 -13.00 -15.32
CA LEU A 208 -1.24 -12.13 -14.21
C LEU A 208 -0.41 -12.89 -13.17
N LEU A 209 -0.76 -14.13 -12.84
CA LEU A 209 0.06 -14.95 -11.93
C LEU A 209 1.40 -15.35 -12.55
N LEU A 210 1.47 -15.52 -13.87
CA LEU A 210 2.74 -15.77 -14.57
C LEU A 210 3.63 -14.53 -14.60
N LEU A 211 3.05 -13.32 -14.67
CA LEU A 211 3.81 -12.06 -14.66
C LEU A 211 4.60 -11.85 -13.36
N LEU A 212 4.23 -12.50 -12.25
CA LEU A 212 5.04 -12.48 -11.02
C LEU A 212 6.46 -13.06 -11.22
N GLY A 213 6.69 -13.80 -12.31
CA GLY A 213 8.02 -14.28 -12.72
C GLY A 213 8.75 -13.38 -13.72
N ASP A 214 8.24 -12.17 -14.01
CA ASP A 214 8.93 -11.21 -14.87
C ASP A 214 10.17 -10.60 -14.19
N ASN A 215 11.05 -9.95 -14.95
CA ASN A 215 12.27 -9.34 -14.46
C ASN A 215 12.16 -7.80 -14.34
N ASP A 216 11.10 -7.20 -14.85
CA ASP A 216 10.88 -5.76 -14.85
C ASP A 216 10.16 -5.27 -13.58
N PRO A 217 10.82 -4.49 -12.71
CA PRO A 217 10.22 -4.07 -11.43
C PRO A 217 8.92 -3.26 -11.55
N PRO A 218 8.77 -2.30 -12.49
CA PRO A 218 7.50 -1.61 -12.70
C PRO A 218 6.35 -2.55 -13.07
N THR A 219 6.58 -3.50 -13.99
CA THR A 219 5.57 -4.50 -14.35
C THR A 219 5.16 -5.38 -13.16
N LEU A 220 6.13 -5.82 -12.36
CA LEU A 220 5.87 -6.60 -11.14
C LEU A 220 5.07 -5.78 -10.11
N LEU A 221 5.39 -4.50 -9.97
CA LEU A 221 4.71 -3.60 -9.03
C LEU A 221 3.24 -3.44 -9.39
N GLU A 222 2.94 -3.14 -10.65
CA GLU A 222 1.56 -3.00 -11.13
C GLU A 222 0.80 -4.33 -11.07
N THR A 223 1.47 -5.45 -11.32
CA THR A 223 0.88 -6.79 -11.17
C THR A 223 0.49 -7.05 -9.72
N CYS A 224 1.39 -6.78 -8.77
CA CYS A 224 1.11 -6.93 -7.34
C CYS A 224 -0.03 -6.00 -6.89
N ARG A 225 -0.03 -4.75 -7.37
CA ARG A 225 -1.09 -3.77 -7.07
C ARG A 225 -2.46 -4.26 -7.56
N LEU A 226 -2.55 -4.76 -8.79
CA LEU A 226 -3.78 -5.30 -9.35
C LEU A 226 -4.26 -6.54 -8.56
N LEU A 227 -3.37 -7.49 -8.26
CA LEU A 227 -3.73 -8.67 -7.46
C LEU A 227 -4.25 -8.28 -6.06
N LEU A 228 -3.55 -7.36 -5.38
CA LEU A 228 -3.97 -6.86 -4.07
C LEU A 228 -5.33 -6.16 -4.15
N THR A 229 -5.57 -5.36 -5.20
CA THR A 229 -6.85 -4.67 -5.43
C THR A 229 -7.99 -5.68 -5.56
N CYS A 230 -7.77 -6.74 -6.35
CA CYS A 230 -8.76 -7.80 -6.52
C CYS A 230 -9.01 -8.60 -5.25
N MET A 231 -7.95 -8.94 -4.50
CA MET A 231 -8.05 -9.67 -3.25
C MET A 231 -8.63 -8.86 -2.09
N SER A 232 -8.64 -7.54 -2.20
CA SER A 232 -9.25 -6.66 -1.19
C SER A 232 -10.78 -6.59 -1.32
N GLN A 233 -11.37 -7.15 -2.39
CA GLN A 233 -12.81 -7.25 -2.57
C GLN A 233 -13.33 -8.58 -1.98
N PRO A 234 -14.20 -8.57 -0.95
CA PRO A 234 -14.57 -9.79 -0.21
C PRO A 234 -15.22 -10.91 -1.05
N ASP A 235 -15.94 -10.57 -2.10
CA ASP A 235 -16.62 -11.50 -3.00
C ASP A 235 -15.74 -12.00 -4.14
N VAL A 236 -14.62 -11.31 -4.41
CA VAL A 236 -13.65 -11.66 -5.45
C VAL A 236 -12.45 -12.41 -4.86
N ALA A 237 -12.06 -12.12 -3.63
CA ALA A 237 -10.90 -12.71 -2.95
C ALA A 237 -10.86 -14.25 -3.00
N PRO A 238 -11.94 -14.99 -2.71
CA PRO A 238 -11.90 -16.46 -2.72
C PRO A 238 -11.49 -17.06 -4.06
N LEU A 239 -11.84 -16.38 -5.17
CA LEU A 239 -11.49 -16.82 -6.51
C LEU A 239 -9.99 -16.68 -6.79
N TRP A 240 -9.36 -15.59 -6.32
CA TRP A 240 -7.91 -15.40 -6.48
C TRP A 240 -7.10 -16.30 -5.56
N LEU A 241 -7.55 -16.50 -4.32
CA LEU A 241 -6.92 -17.45 -3.39
C LEU A 241 -6.89 -18.85 -3.99
N GLU A 242 -7.99 -19.32 -4.58
CA GLU A 242 -8.04 -20.62 -5.26
C GLU A 242 -7.06 -20.71 -6.45
N ARG A 243 -6.95 -19.65 -7.26
CA ARG A 243 -6.00 -19.63 -8.39
C ARG A 243 -4.55 -19.65 -7.91
N ILE A 244 -4.24 -18.92 -6.84
CA ILE A 244 -2.90 -18.88 -6.26
C ILE A 244 -2.52 -20.25 -5.70
N ARG A 245 -3.44 -20.95 -5.02
CA ARG A 245 -3.22 -22.34 -4.58
C ARG A 245 -2.91 -23.29 -5.75
N GLN A 246 -3.54 -23.07 -6.90
CA GLN A 246 -3.33 -23.88 -8.10
C GLN A 246 -2.03 -23.56 -8.85
N GLN A 247 -1.32 -22.48 -8.49
CA GLN A 247 -0.11 -22.03 -9.17
C GLN A 247 1.11 -22.03 -8.24
N PRO A 248 1.85 -23.16 -8.12
CA PRO A 248 2.98 -23.31 -7.19
C PRO A 248 4.12 -22.30 -7.41
N ALA A 249 4.26 -21.78 -8.63
CA ALA A 249 5.31 -20.81 -8.96
C ALA A 249 5.16 -19.47 -8.21
N VAL A 250 3.95 -19.12 -7.77
CA VAL A 250 3.68 -17.83 -7.11
C VAL A 250 4.55 -17.64 -5.87
N CYS A 251 4.63 -18.64 -4.99
CA CYS A 251 5.46 -18.57 -3.80
C CYS A 251 6.93 -18.33 -4.15
N GLY A 252 7.48 -19.09 -5.11
CA GLY A 252 8.87 -18.94 -5.53
C GLY A 252 9.17 -17.57 -6.14
N SER A 253 8.25 -17.05 -6.96
CA SER A 253 8.32 -15.71 -7.53
C SER A 253 8.35 -14.62 -6.45
N LEU A 254 7.42 -14.66 -5.49
CA LEU A 254 7.36 -13.65 -4.42
C LEU A 254 8.57 -13.73 -3.49
N CYS A 255 9.02 -14.94 -3.13
CA CYS A 255 10.28 -15.14 -2.38
C CYS A 255 11.47 -14.54 -3.11
N PHE A 256 11.57 -14.76 -4.42
CA PHE A 256 12.65 -14.22 -5.24
C PHE A 256 12.62 -12.68 -5.29
N ILE A 257 11.45 -12.07 -5.47
CA ILE A 257 11.32 -10.61 -5.48
C ILE A 257 11.75 -10.03 -4.12
N MET A 258 11.23 -10.57 -3.01
CA MET A 258 11.58 -10.11 -1.66
C MET A 258 13.08 -10.25 -1.35
N SER A 259 13.73 -11.30 -1.89
CA SER A 259 15.15 -11.56 -1.61
C SER A 259 16.11 -10.79 -2.52
N SER A 260 15.68 -10.40 -3.72
CA SER A 260 16.58 -9.89 -4.78
C SER A 260 16.34 -8.43 -5.19
N SER A 261 15.14 -7.90 -4.95
CA SER A 261 14.78 -6.54 -5.39
C SER A 261 15.35 -5.50 -4.44
N THR A 262 15.97 -4.46 -4.99
CA THR A 262 16.32 -3.24 -4.25
C THR A 262 15.33 -2.09 -4.50
N ASN A 263 14.23 -2.36 -5.20
CA ASN A 263 13.17 -1.38 -5.43
C ASN A 263 12.24 -1.36 -4.22
N VAL A 264 12.30 -0.27 -3.45
CA VAL A 264 11.54 -0.09 -2.20
C VAL A 264 10.04 -0.19 -2.46
N ASP A 265 9.50 0.52 -3.46
CA ASP A 265 8.06 0.52 -3.75
C ASP A 265 7.55 -0.88 -4.11
N LEU A 266 8.34 -1.65 -4.87
CA LEU A 266 8.02 -3.04 -5.18
C LEU A 266 8.03 -3.93 -3.93
N LEU A 267 9.03 -3.77 -3.05
CA LEU A 267 9.09 -4.51 -1.79
C LEU A 267 7.89 -4.18 -0.90
N VAL A 268 7.46 -2.92 -0.81
CA VAL A 268 6.26 -2.55 -0.06
C VAL A 268 5.03 -3.28 -0.63
N LYS A 269 4.81 -3.19 -1.94
CA LYS A 269 3.63 -3.80 -2.58
C LYS A 269 3.63 -5.33 -2.51
N VAL A 270 4.78 -5.98 -2.62
CA VAL A 270 4.90 -7.43 -2.43
C VAL A 270 4.63 -7.82 -0.97
N GLY A 271 5.14 -7.05 -0.01
CA GLY A 271 4.87 -7.26 1.41
C GLY A 271 3.38 -7.19 1.73
N GLU A 272 2.68 -6.16 1.23
CA GLU A 272 1.23 -6.04 1.38
C GLU A 272 0.46 -7.22 0.75
N LEU A 273 0.89 -7.71 -0.41
CA LEU A 273 0.26 -8.85 -1.07
C LEU A 273 0.45 -10.15 -0.26
N VAL A 274 1.66 -10.41 0.22
CA VAL A 274 1.96 -11.60 1.04
C VAL A 274 1.22 -11.54 2.37
N ASP A 275 1.22 -10.37 3.02
CA ASP A 275 0.49 -10.15 4.26
C ASP A 275 -1.00 -10.42 4.09
N LYS A 276 -1.60 -9.87 3.03
CA LYS A 276 -3.02 -10.12 2.71
C LYS A 276 -3.31 -11.60 2.44
N LEU A 277 -2.40 -12.31 1.78
CA LEU A 277 -2.54 -13.74 1.52
C LEU A 277 -2.54 -14.57 2.81
N PHE A 278 -1.63 -14.26 3.74
CA PHE A 278 -1.51 -14.98 5.00
C PHE A 278 -2.65 -14.67 5.96
N ASP A 279 -3.13 -13.43 5.97
CA ASP A 279 -4.26 -13.01 6.81
C ASP A 279 -5.59 -13.65 6.35
N GLU A 280 -5.81 -13.79 5.03
CA GLU A 280 -7.05 -14.34 4.47
C GLU A 280 -7.07 -15.89 4.39
N ASP A 281 -5.92 -16.55 4.25
CA ASP A 281 -5.86 -17.99 4.00
C ASP A 281 -4.68 -18.68 4.70
N GLU A 282 -4.96 -19.22 5.89
CA GLU A 282 -4.02 -20.01 6.69
C GLU A 282 -3.46 -21.23 5.93
N GLU A 283 -4.22 -21.82 5.00
CA GLU A 283 -3.76 -23.00 4.24
C GLU A 283 -2.74 -22.64 3.16
N ILE A 284 -2.84 -21.44 2.56
CA ILE A 284 -1.79 -20.90 1.68
C ILE A 284 -0.51 -20.75 2.50
N MET A 285 -0.59 -20.09 3.67
CA MET A 285 0.55 -19.89 4.55
C MET A 285 1.23 -21.22 4.91
N LYS A 286 0.47 -22.22 5.38
CA LYS A 286 0.96 -23.57 5.68
C LYS A 286 1.62 -24.24 4.48
N SER A 287 1.03 -24.13 3.30
CA SER A 287 1.57 -24.73 2.09
C SER A 287 2.93 -24.13 1.71
N TRP A 288 3.08 -22.81 1.85
CA TRP A 288 4.30 -22.09 1.49
C TRP A 288 5.45 -22.37 2.46
N VAL A 289 5.18 -22.43 3.77
CA VAL A 289 6.20 -22.80 4.76
C VAL A 289 6.58 -24.29 4.69
N SER A 290 5.64 -25.15 4.28
CA SER A 290 5.88 -26.59 4.16
C SER A 290 6.54 -27.00 2.86
N THR A 291 6.75 -26.07 1.92
CA THR A 291 7.35 -26.36 0.62
C THR A 291 8.84 -26.63 0.82
N LEU A 292 9.17 -27.88 1.15
CA LEU A 292 10.56 -28.34 1.21
C LEU A 292 11.16 -28.37 -0.21
N PRO A 293 12.44 -27.98 -0.36
CA PRO A 293 13.17 -28.20 -1.59
C PRO A 293 13.17 -29.69 -1.93
N SER A 294 12.57 -30.06 -3.06
CA SER A 294 12.65 -31.44 -3.55
C SER A 294 14.12 -31.81 -3.77
N GLU A 295 14.55 -32.98 -3.29
CA GLU A 295 15.94 -33.45 -3.44
C GLU A 295 16.37 -33.59 -4.92
N SER A 296 15.41 -33.60 -5.85
CA SER A 296 15.67 -33.66 -7.29
C SER A 296 15.78 -32.29 -7.97
N ASP A 297 15.62 -31.17 -7.24
CA ASP A 297 15.65 -29.84 -7.84
C ASP A 297 17.11 -29.33 -8.01
N PRO A 298 17.57 -29.08 -9.25
CA PRO A 298 18.89 -28.52 -9.51
C PRO A 298 19.10 -27.12 -8.91
N ASN A 299 18.05 -26.41 -8.48
CA ASN A 299 18.10 -25.10 -7.85
C ASN A 299 17.87 -25.13 -6.32
N LYS A 300 18.05 -26.29 -5.67
CA LYS A 300 17.87 -26.47 -4.22
C LYS A 300 18.64 -25.45 -3.36
N ASP A 301 19.80 -25.00 -3.82
CA ASP A 301 20.63 -24.00 -3.12
C ASP A 301 20.14 -22.55 -3.28
N THR A 302 19.20 -22.29 -4.20
CA THR A 302 18.67 -20.95 -4.52
C THR A 302 17.20 -20.77 -4.12
N GLN A 303 16.53 -21.85 -3.71
CA GLN A 303 15.14 -21.80 -3.29
C GLN A 303 15.06 -21.24 -1.86
N GLN A 304 14.92 -19.92 -1.76
CA GLN A 304 14.80 -19.22 -0.49
C GLN A 304 13.49 -19.61 0.20
N ASP A 305 13.55 -20.02 1.46
CA ASP A 305 12.36 -20.23 2.25
C ASP A 305 11.62 -18.90 2.48
N ILE A 306 10.29 -18.96 2.61
CA ILE A 306 9.45 -17.77 2.71
C ILE A 306 9.75 -16.92 3.95
N ALA A 307 10.16 -17.54 5.07
CA ALA A 307 10.49 -16.81 6.29
C ALA A 307 11.79 -16.00 6.14
N SER A 308 12.81 -16.59 5.52
CA SER A 308 14.07 -15.93 5.17
C SER A 308 13.85 -14.82 4.14
N ALA A 309 12.98 -15.02 3.15
CA ALA A 309 12.64 -13.99 2.17
C ALA A 309 11.94 -12.79 2.83
N LEU A 310 11.00 -13.04 3.75
CA LEU A 310 10.34 -11.99 4.55
C LEU A 310 11.35 -11.23 5.42
N LEU A 311 12.26 -11.95 6.11
CA LEU A 311 13.30 -11.33 6.94
C LEU A 311 14.27 -10.48 6.11
N GLU A 312 14.67 -10.96 4.93
CA GLU A 312 15.58 -10.24 4.03
C GLU A 312 14.95 -8.92 3.56
N ALA A 313 13.71 -8.95 3.06
CA ALA A 313 12.99 -7.75 2.66
C ALA A 313 12.77 -6.78 3.83
N ALA A 314 12.40 -7.28 5.02
CA ALA A 314 12.28 -6.45 6.23
C ALA A 314 13.62 -5.80 6.59
N THR A 315 14.73 -6.54 6.47
CA THR A 315 16.07 -6.03 6.75
C THR A 315 16.45 -4.88 5.81
N GLN A 316 16.12 -5.02 4.52
CA GLN A 316 16.35 -3.97 3.52
C GLN A 316 15.48 -2.74 3.75
N LEU A 317 14.20 -2.93 4.09
CA LEU A 317 13.24 -1.83 4.29
C LEU A 317 13.49 -1.02 5.56
N ARG A 318 14.13 -1.61 6.58
CA ARG A 318 14.35 -0.97 7.89
C ARG A 318 14.86 0.47 7.80
N SER A 319 15.81 0.76 6.92
CA SER A 319 16.39 2.11 6.78
C SER A 319 15.70 2.98 5.73
N GLU A 320 15.04 2.39 4.75
CA GLU A 320 14.50 3.10 3.58
C GLU A 320 13.02 3.47 3.76
N SER A 321 12.23 2.59 4.38
CA SER A 321 10.81 2.80 4.68
C SER A 321 10.40 2.04 5.95
N PRO A 322 10.61 2.63 7.14
CA PRO A 322 10.26 2.01 8.42
C PRO A 322 8.77 1.67 8.56
N GLU A 323 7.89 2.48 7.97
CA GLU A 323 6.44 2.26 7.99
C GLU A 323 6.06 0.98 7.23
N ALA A 324 6.80 0.65 6.16
CA ALA A 324 6.57 -0.57 5.40
C ALA A 324 6.98 -1.85 6.15
N LEU A 325 7.67 -1.74 7.29
CA LEU A 325 7.97 -2.92 8.13
C LEU A 325 6.71 -3.55 8.71
N GLU A 326 5.60 -2.82 8.82
CA GLU A 326 4.35 -3.30 9.44
C GLU A 326 3.87 -4.60 8.80
N VAL A 327 3.76 -4.62 7.47
CA VAL A 327 3.27 -5.79 6.72
C VAL A 327 4.21 -6.99 6.86
N TYR A 328 5.52 -6.76 6.91
CA TYR A 328 6.51 -7.84 7.07
C TYR A 328 6.52 -8.40 8.49
N LEU A 329 6.45 -7.53 9.50
CA LEU A 329 6.37 -7.96 10.90
C LEU A 329 5.07 -8.70 11.19
N HIS A 330 3.95 -8.23 10.63
CA HIS A 330 2.68 -8.91 10.75
C HIS A 330 2.70 -10.28 10.05
N SER A 331 3.18 -10.36 8.81
CA SER A 331 3.37 -11.63 8.11
C SER A 331 4.24 -12.64 8.89
N LEU A 332 5.37 -12.18 9.44
CA LEU A 332 6.26 -13.01 10.27
C LEU A 332 5.59 -13.40 11.60
N GLN A 333 4.78 -12.53 12.19
CA GLN A 333 3.99 -12.83 13.38
C GLN A 333 2.90 -13.86 13.08
N LEU A 334 2.23 -13.80 11.92
CA LEU A 334 1.26 -14.83 11.49
C LEU A 334 1.91 -16.21 11.41
N LEU A 335 3.15 -16.31 10.91
CA LEU A 335 3.89 -17.58 10.91
C LEU A 335 4.01 -18.20 12.31
N THR A 336 4.12 -17.39 13.36
CA THR A 336 4.21 -17.90 14.75
C THR A 336 2.90 -18.43 15.31
N THR A 337 1.77 -18.14 14.64
CA THR A 337 0.44 -18.56 15.09
C THR A 337 0.06 -19.97 14.64
N VAL A 338 0.81 -20.54 13.69
CA VAL A 338 0.61 -21.90 13.16
C VAL A 338 1.83 -22.79 13.46
N GLU A 339 1.60 -24.09 13.62
CA GLU A 339 2.64 -25.05 14.00
C GLU A 339 3.72 -25.18 12.92
N GLU A 340 3.31 -25.28 11.64
CA GLU A 340 4.22 -25.40 10.50
C GLU A 340 5.08 -24.15 10.31
N GLY A 341 4.48 -22.97 10.52
CA GLY A 341 5.19 -21.69 10.44
C GLY A 341 6.19 -21.53 11.59
N MET A 342 5.80 -21.87 12.82
CA MET A 342 6.72 -21.88 13.95
C MET A 342 7.87 -22.87 13.70
N GLN A 343 7.58 -24.07 13.19
CA GLN A 343 8.59 -25.06 12.84
C GLN A 343 9.55 -24.53 11.76
N ALA A 344 9.05 -23.82 10.75
CA ALA A 344 9.86 -23.20 9.71
C ALA A 344 10.81 -22.13 10.27
N LEU A 345 10.46 -21.45 11.37
CA LEU A 345 11.30 -20.45 12.03
C LEU A 345 12.35 -21.07 12.96
N VAL A 346 12.05 -22.18 13.64
CA VAL A 346 12.91 -22.71 14.73
C VAL A 346 13.71 -23.96 14.39
N SER A 347 13.48 -24.56 13.21
CA SER A 347 14.23 -25.74 12.76
C SER A 347 15.73 -25.47 12.62
N ASP A 348 16.54 -26.52 12.60
CA ASP A 348 17.99 -26.37 12.43
C ASP A 348 18.31 -25.76 11.05
N GLY A 349 19.08 -24.68 11.04
CA GLY A 349 19.37 -23.89 9.84
C GLY A 349 18.29 -22.87 9.43
N ALA A 350 17.18 -22.76 10.17
CA ALA A 350 16.17 -21.73 9.94
C ALA A 350 16.61 -20.34 10.45
N CYS A 351 15.88 -19.29 10.04
CA CYS A 351 16.21 -17.89 10.30
C CYS A 351 15.72 -17.35 11.65
N GLY A 352 15.16 -18.16 12.56
CA GLY A 352 14.52 -17.68 13.79
C GLY A 352 15.45 -16.93 14.75
N ARG A 353 16.75 -17.26 14.80
CA ARG A 353 17.72 -16.55 15.65
C ARG A 353 18.12 -15.20 15.05
N GLU A 354 18.29 -15.15 13.74
CA GLU A 354 18.53 -13.94 12.96
C GLU A 354 17.32 -13.01 13.08
N LEU A 355 16.12 -13.56 12.95
CA LEU A 355 14.86 -12.84 13.12
C LEU A 355 14.71 -12.28 14.53
N TRP A 356 14.96 -13.07 15.57
CA TRP A 356 14.98 -12.57 16.95
C TRP A 356 15.93 -11.38 17.10
N THR A 357 17.15 -11.51 16.57
CA THR A 357 18.17 -10.47 16.67
C THR A 357 17.73 -9.19 15.94
N PHE A 358 17.14 -9.34 14.75
CA PHE A 358 16.59 -8.23 13.97
C PHE A 358 15.44 -7.53 14.71
N VAL A 359 14.42 -8.27 15.15
CA VAL A 359 13.22 -7.72 15.80
C VAL A 359 13.55 -7.09 17.15
N ARG A 360 14.44 -7.72 17.94
CA ARG A 360 14.92 -7.12 19.19
C ARG A 360 15.58 -5.77 18.89
N LYS A 361 16.42 -5.72 17.87
CA LYS A 361 17.16 -4.52 17.50
C LYS A 361 16.22 -3.38 17.09
N ILE A 362 15.24 -3.62 16.22
CA ILE A 362 14.28 -2.56 15.82
C ILE A 362 13.42 -2.09 17.01
N VAL A 363 12.98 -3.01 17.88
CA VAL A 363 12.18 -2.63 19.06
C VAL A 363 12.99 -1.74 20.01
N CYS A 364 14.23 -2.10 20.30
CA CYS A 364 15.05 -1.41 21.30
C CYS A 364 15.75 -0.15 20.76
N GLU A 365 16.06 -0.10 19.47
CA GLU A 365 16.82 1.01 18.86
C GLU A 365 15.94 1.99 18.07
N ASP A 366 14.89 1.50 17.40
CA ASP A 366 14.14 2.29 16.42
C ASP A 366 12.73 2.67 16.91
N PHE A 367 12.03 1.77 17.62
CA PHE A 367 10.61 1.94 17.94
C PHE A 367 10.32 2.36 19.39
N CYS A 368 11.10 1.87 20.36
CA CYS A 368 10.83 2.11 21.77
C CYS A 368 12.12 2.06 22.61
N GLN A 369 12.71 3.22 22.82
CA GLN A 369 13.80 3.44 23.76
C GLN A 369 13.24 3.79 25.16
N ALA A 370 14.02 3.51 26.20
CA ALA A 370 13.56 3.69 27.59
C ALA A 370 13.20 5.16 27.95
N ASP A 371 13.77 6.13 27.24
CA ASP A 371 13.57 7.57 27.43
C ASP A 371 12.66 8.22 26.38
N ASP A 372 12.06 7.44 25.49
CA ASP A 372 11.24 7.97 24.41
C ASP A 372 10.01 8.73 24.93
N PRO A 373 9.66 9.89 24.34
CA PRO A 373 8.44 10.59 24.68
C PRO A 373 7.18 9.82 24.23
N PRO A 374 6.03 10.04 24.88
CA PRO A 374 4.76 9.39 24.55
C PRO A 374 4.34 9.44 23.07
N LEU A 375 4.71 10.51 22.37
CA LEU A 375 4.37 10.70 20.96
C LEU A 375 4.99 9.65 20.05
N ILE A 376 6.24 9.25 20.30
CA ILE A 376 6.93 8.24 19.47
C ILE A 376 6.20 6.91 19.59
N LEU A 377 5.84 6.50 20.82
CA LEU A 377 5.10 5.26 21.05
C LEU A 377 3.71 5.28 20.41
N GLN A 378 3.05 6.44 20.38
CA GLN A 378 1.76 6.60 19.71
C GLN A 378 1.88 6.39 18.20
N GLU A 379 2.97 6.83 17.58
CA GLU A 379 3.24 6.66 16.14
C GLU A 379 3.66 5.21 15.81
N GLN A 380 4.40 4.55 16.71
CA GLN A 380 4.97 3.22 16.49
C GLN A 380 4.09 2.06 16.97
N LYS A 381 2.91 2.33 17.55
CA LYS A 381 2.07 1.29 18.18
C LYS A 381 1.66 0.15 17.25
N ALA A 382 1.46 0.42 15.96
CA ALA A 382 1.09 -0.58 14.95
C ALA A 382 2.24 -1.57 14.67
N LEU A 383 3.49 -1.09 14.76
CA LEU A 383 4.70 -1.88 14.55
C LEU A 383 5.10 -2.67 15.81
N LEU A 384 4.90 -2.07 16.99
CA LEU A 384 5.32 -2.67 18.26
C LEU A 384 4.52 -3.93 18.61
N ALA A 385 3.21 -3.96 18.38
CA ALA A 385 2.39 -5.12 18.74
C ALA A 385 2.81 -6.43 18.04
N PRO A 386 2.91 -6.49 16.69
CA PRO A 386 3.38 -7.69 16.00
C PRO A 386 4.84 -8.03 16.35
N ALA A 387 5.70 -7.01 16.51
CA ALA A 387 7.10 -7.23 16.90
C ALA A 387 7.23 -7.90 18.27
N LEU A 388 6.45 -7.46 19.27
CA LEU A 388 6.49 -8.04 20.61
C LEU A 388 5.89 -9.45 20.66
N ALA A 389 4.81 -9.70 19.91
CA ALA A 389 4.23 -11.04 19.79
C ALA A 389 5.24 -12.02 19.18
N LEU A 390 5.92 -11.59 18.11
CA LEU A 390 6.97 -12.35 17.45
C LEU A 390 8.15 -12.65 18.38
N LEU A 391 8.64 -11.65 19.13
CA LEU A 391 9.66 -11.87 20.16
C LEU A 391 9.18 -12.88 21.21
N SER A 392 8.00 -12.70 21.79
CA SER A 392 7.46 -13.60 22.81
C SER A 392 7.43 -15.07 22.34
N ALA A 393 6.99 -15.29 21.11
CA ALA A 393 6.88 -16.62 20.52
C ALA A 393 8.26 -17.25 20.24
N LEU A 394 9.20 -16.47 19.69
CA LEU A 394 10.57 -16.91 19.44
C LEU A 394 11.34 -17.16 20.74
N HIS A 395 11.17 -16.31 21.76
CA HIS A 395 11.76 -16.49 23.08
C HIS A 395 11.40 -17.85 23.67
N SER A 396 10.09 -18.13 23.70
CA SER A 396 9.54 -19.36 24.27
C SER A 396 10.05 -20.61 23.55
N SER A 397 10.27 -20.51 22.24
CA SER A 397 10.63 -21.66 21.39
C SER A 397 12.15 -21.88 21.29
N LEU A 398 12.93 -20.80 21.24
CA LEU A 398 14.39 -20.83 21.06
C LEU A 398 15.18 -20.62 22.36
N GLN A 399 14.52 -20.29 23.46
CA GLN A 399 15.13 -19.95 24.76
C GLN A 399 16.15 -18.81 24.63
N MET A 400 15.79 -17.76 23.90
CA MET A 400 16.67 -16.63 23.65
C MET A 400 16.86 -15.79 24.92
N ASP A 401 18.08 -15.32 25.16
CA ASP A 401 18.35 -14.47 26.32
C ASP A 401 17.67 -13.09 26.19
N ILE A 402 17.08 -12.65 27.29
CA ILE A 402 16.44 -11.34 27.40
C ILE A 402 17.44 -10.30 27.89
N SER A 403 17.57 -9.20 27.15
CA SER A 403 18.40 -8.08 27.56
C SER A 403 17.69 -7.09 28.47
N ALA A 404 18.48 -6.34 29.24
CA ALA A 404 17.98 -5.23 30.04
C ALA A 404 17.28 -4.19 29.16
N GLU A 405 17.86 -3.85 27.99
CA GLU A 405 17.27 -2.93 27.00
C GLU A 405 15.84 -3.31 26.62
N LEU A 406 15.59 -4.57 26.28
CA LEU A 406 14.27 -5.06 25.89
C LEU A 406 13.28 -4.94 27.05
N ILE A 407 13.70 -5.29 28.28
CA ILE A 407 12.86 -5.09 29.47
C ILE A 407 12.56 -3.60 29.68
N GLY A 408 13.53 -2.72 29.43
CA GLY A 408 13.34 -1.27 29.44
C GLY A 408 12.25 -0.83 28.47
N SER A 409 12.29 -1.30 27.23
CA SER A 409 11.26 -1.01 26.22
C SER A 409 9.86 -1.52 26.65
N LEU A 410 9.76 -2.74 27.17
CA LEU A 410 8.49 -3.30 27.65
C LEU A 410 7.90 -2.46 28.80
N ILE A 411 8.74 -2.06 29.76
CA ILE A 411 8.32 -1.20 30.89
C ILE A 411 7.87 0.16 30.37
N ARG A 412 8.60 0.75 29.41
CA ARG A 412 8.28 2.05 28.84
C ARG A 412 6.90 2.08 28.19
N ILE A 413 6.51 1.02 27.48
CA ILE A 413 5.17 0.86 26.88
C ILE A 413 4.08 0.84 27.96
N LEU A 414 4.29 0.10 29.05
CA LEU A 414 3.33 0.06 30.17
C LEU A 414 3.23 1.41 30.88
N GLN A 415 4.34 2.12 31.05
CA GLN A 415 4.36 3.48 31.59
C GLN A 415 3.59 4.45 30.68
N PHE A 416 3.77 4.35 29.37
CA PHE A 416 3.05 5.14 28.39
C PHE A 416 1.54 4.94 28.49
N ASN A 417 1.07 3.70 28.60
CA ASN A 417 -0.35 3.43 28.81
C ASN A 417 -0.88 4.05 30.12
N ALA A 418 -0.10 4.01 31.20
CA ALA A 418 -0.47 4.64 32.47
C ALA A 418 -0.57 6.17 32.34
N GLU A 419 0.37 6.81 31.65
CA GLU A 419 0.38 8.25 31.34
C GLU A 419 -0.83 8.63 30.47
N TYR A 420 -1.10 7.84 29.42
CA TYR A 420 -2.23 8.01 28.52
C TYR A 420 -3.57 7.93 29.27
N CYS A 421 -3.75 6.92 30.12
CA CYS A 421 -4.95 6.77 30.96
C CYS A 421 -5.13 7.95 31.93
N GLN A 422 -4.05 8.42 32.56
CA GLN A 422 -4.09 9.57 33.47
C GLN A 422 -4.53 10.85 32.76
N SER A 423 -3.97 11.12 31.57
CA SER A 423 -4.32 12.30 30.78
C SER A 423 -5.81 12.34 30.38
N ARG A 424 -6.41 11.18 30.07
CA ARG A 424 -7.85 11.05 29.79
C ARG A 424 -8.71 11.37 31.02
N THR A 425 -8.33 10.90 32.20
CA THR A 425 -9.07 11.15 33.45
C THR A 425 -8.98 12.61 33.93
N ALA A 426 -7.86 13.29 33.65
CA ALA A 426 -7.68 14.71 33.96
C ALA A 426 -8.54 15.60 33.04
N GLY A 427 -8.59 15.31 31.74
CA GLY A 427 -9.41 16.07 30.78
C GLY A 427 -10.93 15.95 31.00
N SER A 428 -11.41 14.82 31.55
CA SER A 428 -12.83 14.62 31.88
C SER A 428 -13.26 15.29 33.19
N SER A 429 -12.33 15.82 33.99
CA SER A 429 -12.61 16.42 35.30
C SER A 429 -12.75 17.95 35.26
N GLU A 430 -12.38 18.60 34.14
CA GLU A 430 -12.45 20.06 33.98
C GLU A 430 -13.63 20.55 33.11
N SER A 431 -14.35 19.66 32.41
CA SER A 431 -15.58 20.01 31.68
C SER A 431 -16.80 19.83 32.59
N GLY A 432 -17.26 20.95 33.16
CA GLY A 432 -18.47 21.03 33.97
C GLY A 432 -19.71 20.50 33.25
N GLU A 433 -20.61 19.94 34.05
CA GLU A 433 -21.97 19.48 33.74
C GLU A 433 -22.61 20.15 32.50
N SER A 434 -22.49 19.55 31.33
CA SER A 434 -23.50 19.64 30.27
C SER A 434 -23.22 18.63 29.16
N GLN A 435 -24.28 17.91 28.79
CA GLN A 435 -24.39 16.94 27.69
C GLN A 435 -23.80 15.54 27.94
N LYS A 436 -24.65 14.73 28.59
CA LYS A 436 -24.78 13.31 28.24
C LYS A 436 -25.27 13.23 26.79
N GLU A 437 -24.35 13.23 25.85
CA GLU A 437 -24.57 12.67 24.52
C GLU A 437 -23.47 11.64 24.25
N GLU A 438 -23.88 10.59 23.57
CA GLU A 438 -23.20 9.30 23.41
C GLU A 438 -21.92 9.41 22.57
N GLU A 439 -20.89 10.09 23.07
CA GLU A 439 -19.52 9.86 22.58
C GLU A 439 -19.10 8.47 23.04
N LYS A 440 -19.39 7.48 22.20
CA LYS A 440 -18.76 6.16 22.23
C LYS A 440 -17.26 6.42 22.37
N GLN A 441 -16.71 6.18 23.56
CA GLN A 441 -15.28 6.20 23.79
C GLN A 441 -14.67 5.22 22.78
N VAL A 442 -14.04 5.74 21.72
CA VAL A 442 -13.31 4.90 20.79
C VAL A 442 -12.07 4.46 21.56
N GLU A 443 -12.13 3.26 22.16
CA GLU A 443 -10.95 2.61 22.71
C GLU A 443 -9.91 2.53 21.59
N ASP A 444 -8.69 2.98 21.85
CA ASP A 444 -7.57 2.81 20.92
C ASP A 444 -7.22 1.33 20.89
N VAL A 445 -7.83 0.61 19.94
CA VAL A 445 -7.72 -0.86 19.79
C VAL A 445 -6.27 -1.29 19.62
N GLN A 446 -5.48 -0.51 18.87
CA GLN A 446 -4.06 -0.78 18.66
C GLN A 446 -3.25 -0.64 19.96
N LEU A 447 -3.50 0.43 20.73
CA LEU A 447 -2.84 0.61 22.02
C LEU A 447 -3.21 -0.50 23.01
N LYS A 448 -4.48 -0.92 23.02
CA LYS A 448 -4.95 -2.01 23.85
C LYS A 448 -4.25 -3.33 23.50
N ALA A 449 -4.22 -3.69 22.21
CA ALA A 449 -3.52 -4.87 21.73
C ALA A 449 -2.03 -4.83 22.10
N LEU A 450 -1.37 -3.68 21.92
CA LEU A 450 0.03 -3.49 22.31
C LEU A 450 0.26 -3.74 23.82
N VAL A 451 -0.59 -3.20 24.67
CA VAL A 451 -0.47 -3.37 26.14
C VAL A 451 -0.72 -4.81 26.55
N GLU A 452 -1.72 -5.47 25.95
CA GLU A 452 -2.02 -6.89 26.19
C GLU A 452 -0.83 -7.76 25.78
N THR A 453 -0.31 -7.60 24.56
CA THR A 453 0.88 -8.32 24.07
C THR A 453 2.11 -8.06 24.94
N THR A 454 2.31 -6.81 25.38
CA THR A 454 3.43 -6.44 26.26
C THR A 454 3.33 -7.16 27.62
N ALA A 455 2.13 -7.17 28.21
CA ALA A 455 1.90 -7.82 29.49
C ALA A 455 2.05 -9.34 29.40
N GLU A 456 1.55 -9.95 28.33
CA GLU A 456 1.72 -11.37 28.05
C GLU A 456 3.20 -11.74 27.90
N PHE A 457 3.94 -10.99 27.08
CA PHE A 457 5.37 -11.24 26.91
C PHE A 457 6.11 -11.11 28.25
N LEU A 458 5.90 -10.03 29.00
CA LEU A 458 6.53 -9.85 30.31
C LEU A 458 6.17 -10.97 31.30
N SER A 459 4.95 -11.52 31.23
CA SER A 459 4.55 -12.68 32.02
C SER A 459 5.39 -13.91 31.65
N VAL A 460 5.60 -14.19 30.36
CA VAL A 460 6.48 -15.28 29.88
C VAL A 460 7.90 -15.09 30.44
N VAL A 461 8.45 -13.88 30.30
CA VAL A 461 9.77 -13.52 30.85
C VAL A 461 9.86 -13.84 32.34
N ILE A 462 8.91 -13.36 33.13
CA ILE A 462 8.92 -13.52 34.59
C ILE A 462 8.77 -14.99 34.98
N MET A 463 7.95 -15.76 34.27
CA MET A 463 7.74 -17.18 34.55
C MET A 463 9.01 -18.01 34.28
N GLU A 464 9.79 -17.67 33.27
CA GLU A 464 11.04 -18.37 32.94
C GLU A 464 12.23 -17.94 33.80
N LEU A 465 12.18 -16.73 34.38
CA LEU A 465 13.17 -16.24 35.34
C LEU A 465 13.07 -17.00 36.67
N THR A 466 13.65 -18.21 36.69
CA THR A 466 13.72 -19.10 37.87
C THR A 466 14.42 -18.50 39.08
N LYS A 467 15.12 -17.36 38.91
CA LYS A 467 15.80 -16.63 39.98
C LYS A 467 15.37 -15.17 39.97
N VAL A 468 14.65 -14.76 41.01
CA VAL A 468 14.34 -13.34 41.33
C VAL A 468 15.58 -12.46 41.25
N GLN A 469 16.76 -13.01 41.55
CA GLN A 469 18.05 -12.34 41.48
C GLN A 469 18.44 -11.88 40.07
N HIS A 470 18.09 -12.66 39.04
CA HIS A 470 18.34 -12.29 37.65
C HIS A 470 17.39 -11.17 37.19
N LEU A 471 16.10 -11.29 37.51
CA LEU A 471 15.10 -10.24 37.27
C LEU A 471 15.50 -8.92 37.95
N VAL A 472 15.92 -8.99 39.21
CA VAL A 472 16.40 -7.84 39.97
C VAL A 472 17.66 -7.23 39.36
N GLY A 473 18.55 -8.05 38.78
CA GLY A 473 19.71 -7.58 38.03
C GLY A 473 19.29 -6.74 36.83
N LEU A 474 18.46 -7.30 35.95
CA LEU A 474 17.95 -6.63 34.76
C LEU A 474 17.20 -5.34 35.12
N LEU A 475 16.31 -5.38 36.12
CA LEU A 475 15.56 -4.21 36.58
C LEU A 475 16.45 -3.15 37.24
N SER A 476 17.57 -3.53 37.87
CA SER A 476 18.47 -2.53 38.49
C SER A 476 19.11 -1.62 37.43
N GLU A 477 19.19 -2.07 36.17
CA GLU A 477 19.71 -1.29 35.06
C GLU A 477 18.66 -0.35 34.46
N VAL A 478 17.41 -0.80 34.32
CA VAL A 478 16.36 -0.04 33.62
C VAL A 478 15.34 0.64 34.52
N GLU A 479 15.00 0.08 35.67
CA GLU A 479 14.02 0.64 36.61
C GLU A 479 14.47 0.38 38.07
N PRO A 480 15.48 1.14 38.56
CA PRO A 480 16.12 0.86 39.83
C PRO A 480 15.17 0.96 41.03
N LYS A 481 14.12 1.81 40.94
CA LYS A 481 13.10 1.92 41.98
C LYS A 481 12.28 0.64 42.10
N LEU A 482 11.86 0.06 40.98
CA LEU A 482 11.14 -1.21 40.96
C LEU A 482 12.04 -2.35 41.44
N ALA A 483 13.31 -2.35 41.03
CA ALA A 483 14.29 -3.31 41.52
C ALA A 483 14.46 -3.26 43.05
N ASP A 484 14.50 -2.06 43.64
CA ASP A 484 14.63 -1.88 45.08
C ASP A 484 13.36 -2.28 45.85
N ILE A 485 12.18 -2.06 45.27
CA ILE A 485 10.91 -2.58 45.82
C ILE A 485 10.94 -4.10 45.86
N ILE A 486 11.31 -4.75 44.75
CA ILE A 486 11.39 -6.22 44.67
C ILE A 486 12.46 -6.76 45.62
N LYS A 487 13.63 -6.12 45.74
CA LYS A 487 14.67 -6.51 46.72
C LYS A 487 14.17 -6.44 48.16
N LYS A 488 13.34 -5.44 48.47
CA LYS A 488 12.77 -5.25 49.81
C LYS A 488 11.72 -6.31 50.14
N ASP A 489 10.85 -6.62 49.19
CA ASP A 489 9.75 -7.57 49.39
C ASP A 489 10.19 -9.04 49.25
N PHE A 490 11.27 -9.28 48.50
CA PHE A 490 11.93 -10.58 48.34
C PHE A 490 13.40 -10.46 48.75
N PRO A 491 13.72 -10.42 50.06
CA PRO A 491 15.09 -10.32 50.54
C PRO A 491 15.89 -11.54 50.10
N ILE A 492 16.73 -11.35 49.09
CA ILE A 492 17.48 -12.44 48.47
C ILE A 492 18.66 -12.78 49.39
N SER A 493 18.62 -13.96 50.01
CA SER A 493 19.73 -14.46 50.82
C SER A 493 20.98 -14.58 49.93
N SER A 494 21.99 -13.75 50.20
CA SER A 494 23.32 -13.90 49.64
C SER A 494 24.02 -15.12 50.28
N ASN A 495 23.58 -16.33 49.95
CA ASN A 495 24.29 -17.55 50.31
C ASN A 495 24.84 -18.21 49.04
N VAL A 496 25.95 -17.66 48.55
CA VAL A 496 27.01 -18.47 47.95
C VAL A 496 28.29 -18.11 48.68
N SER A 497 28.59 -18.89 49.71
CA SER A 497 29.91 -18.95 50.32
C SER A 497 30.73 -20.00 49.56
N SER A 498 31.90 -19.57 49.09
CA SER A 498 33.07 -20.38 48.66
C SER A 498 32.97 -21.15 47.35
#